data_AF-A0A6H5L5L1-F1
#
_entry.id   AF-A0A6H5L5L1-F1
#
_cell.length_a   1.000
_cell.length_b   1.000
_cell.length_c   1.000
_cell.angle_alpha   90.00
_cell.angle_beta   90.00
_cell.angle_gamma   90.00
#
_symmetry.space_group_name_H-M   'P 1'
#
loop_
_entity.id
_entity.type
_entity.pdbx_description
1 polymer ?
#
loop_
_entity_poly.entity_id
_entity_poly.type
_entity_poly.pdbx_seq_one_letter_code
_entity_poly.pdbx_strand_id
1 'polypeptide(L)'
;MPPAGPGIQSSKPEKPDASLASIKGHDYYKDTFVPPSEVVTEIDARDKGTPDDWVPRHPELVRLTGRHPFNVEPPVWRIKDHGFISPNELHYVRNHGAVPRITDGASHKWKW
;
A
#
# COMPACT_ATOMS: atom_id res chain seq x y z
N MET A 1 -46.28 -27.67 -4.86
CA MET A 1 -45.46 -26.90 -3.88
C MET A 1 -44.12 -27.61 -3.78
N PRO A 2 -42.97 -26.95 -3.98
CA PRO A 2 -41.68 -27.61 -3.81
C PRO A 2 -41.34 -27.83 -2.32
N PRO A 3 -40.59 -28.88 -1.97
CA PRO A 3 -40.18 -29.15 -0.59
C PRO A 3 -39.16 -28.12 -0.10
N ALA A 4 -39.19 -27.81 1.20
CA ALA A 4 -38.26 -26.89 1.85
C ALA A 4 -36.82 -27.41 1.77
N GLY A 5 -35.90 -26.57 1.28
CA GLY A 5 -34.47 -26.87 1.27
C GLY A 5 -33.87 -26.94 2.68
N PRO A 6 -32.74 -27.64 2.87
CA PRO A 6 -32.10 -27.75 4.18
C PRO A 6 -31.64 -26.37 4.65
N GLY A 7 -32.00 -26.02 5.89
CA GLY A 7 -31.62 -24.75 6.50
C GLY A 7 -30.11 -24.64 6.64
N ILE A 8 -29.54 -23.52 6.17
CA ILE A 8 -28.15 -23.16 6.44
C ILE A 8 -28.05 -22.91 7.95
N GLN A 9 -27.41 -23.83 8.66
CA GLN A 9 -27.02 -23.59 10.04
C GLN A 9 -25.92 -22.54 10.01
N SER A 10 -26.18 -21.35 10.56
CA SER A 10 -25.12 -20.38 10.80
C SER A 10 -24.12 -21.01 11.77
N SER A 11 -22.91 -21.29 11.29
CA SER A 11 -21.83 -21.68 12.18
C SER A 11 -21.56 -20.51 13.11
N LYS A 12 -21.51 -20.82 14.42
CA LYS A 12 -21.04 -19.88 15.44
C LYS A 12 -19.63 -19.42 15.04
N PRO A 13 -19.28 -18.12 15.18
CA PRO A 13 -17.93 -17.68 14.93
C PRO A 13 -16.98 -18.51 15.80
N GLU A 14 -16.08 -19.24 15.14
CA GLU A 14 -15.05 -20.03 15.81
C GLU A 14 -14.15 -19.06 16.57
N LYS A 15 -13.88 -19.38 17.84
CA LYS A 15 -13.02 -18.52 18.66
C LYS A 15 -11.64 -18.46 18.00
N PRO A 16 -10.99 -17.28 17.95
CA PRO A 16 -9.65 -17.17 17.39
C PRO A 16 -8.70 -18.13 18.11
N ASP A 17 -7.82 -18.76 17.33
CA ASP A 17 -6.78 -19.66 17.80
C ASP A 17 -6.00 -19.04 18.97
N ALA A 18 -5.90 -19.80 20.06
CA ALA A 18 -5.19 -19.43 21.28
C ALA A 18 -3.69 -19.15 21.06
N SER A 19 -3.12 -19.47 19.89
CA SER A 19 -1.78 -19.05 19.48
C SER A 19 -1.62 -17.52 19.40
N LEU A 20 -2.71 -16.78 19.19
CA LEU A 20 -2.73 -15.31 19.19
C LEU A 20 -2.76 -14.71 20.61
N ALA A 21 -3.09 -15.50 21.64
CA ALA A 21 -3.22 -15.03 23.01
C ALA A 21 -1.88 -14.85 23.75
N SER A 22 -0.75 -15.20 23.13
CA SER A 22 0.58 -15.13 23.76
C SER A 22 1.35 -13.83 23.50
N ILE A 23 0.83 -12.92 22.67
CA ILE A 23 1.43 -11.58 22.54
C ILE A 23 0.95 -10.74 23.74
N LYS A 24 1.63 -10.93 24.88
CA LYS A 24 1.46 -10.06 26.05
C LYS A 24 1.74 -8.62 25.65
N GLY A 25 0.71 -7.77 25.67
CA GLY A 25 0.86 -6.32 25.71
C GLY A 25 0.54 -5.54 24.44
N HIS A 26 -0.07 -6.14 23.41
CA HIS A 26 -0.44 -5.40 22.20
C HIS A 26 -1.94 -5.05 22.23
N ASP A 27 -2.26 -3.82 22.63
CA ASP A 27 -3.61 -3.27 22.58
C ASP A 27 -4.03 -3.09 21.11
N TYR A 28 -4.64 -4.12 20.51
CA TYR A 28 -5.04 -4.21 19.09
C TYR A 28 -5.91 -3.04 18.57
N TYR A 29 -6.42 -2.19 19.46
CA TYR A 29 -7.28 -1.04 19.17
C TYR A 29 -6.64 0.32 19.51
N LYS A 30 -5.43 0.35 20.08
CA LYS A 30 -4.70 1.59 20.40
C LYS A 30 -3.55 1.90 19.44
N ASP A 31 -3.12 0.92 18.65
CA ASP A 31 -2.26 1.19 17.51
C ASP A 31 -3.09 1.82 16.40
N THR A 32 -2.68 3.00 15.96
CA THR A 32 -3.23 3.64 14.77
C THR A 32 -3.28 2.61 13.63
N PHE A 33 -4.42 2.49 12.96
CA PHE A 33 -4.60 1.69 11.72
C PHE A 33 -3.73 2.20 10.54
N VAL A 34 -2.77 3.08 10.81
CA VAL A 34 -1.83 3.63 9.85
C VAL A 34 -0.53 2.86 10.05
N PRO A 35 -0.07 2.10 9.04
CA PRO A 35 1.22 1.44 9.14
C PRO A 35 2.31 2.49 9.36
N PRO A 36 3.38 2.18 10.13
CA PRO A 36 4.55 3.03 10.19
C PRO A 36 5.02 3.35 8.78
N SER A 37 5.11 4.65 8.47
CA SER A 37 5.53 5.14 7.17
C SER A 37 6.71 6.08 7.28
N GLU A 38 7.57 6.02 6.28
CA GLU A 38 8.72 6.90 6.10
C GLU A 38 8.33 8.01 5.12
N VAL A 39 8.49 9.27 5.55
CA VAL A 39 8.26 10.42 4.68
C VAL A 39 9.47 10.58 3.76
N VAL A 40 9.34 10.10 2.53
CA VAL A 40 10.37 10.29 1.50
C VAL A 40 10.28 11.72 0.95
N THR A 41 11.32 12.52 1.20
CA THR A 41 11.40 13.92 0.77
C THR A 41 12.46 14.16 -0.30
N GLU A 42 13.46 13.30 -0.39
CA GLU A 42 14.56 13.43 -1.33
C GLU A 42 14.24 12.80 -2.69
N ILE A 43 14.73 13.42 -3.77
CA ILE A 43 14.65 12.87 -5.12
C ILE A 43 15.79 11.86 -5.32
N ASP A 44 15.45 10.61 -5.64
CA ASP A 44 16.42 9.58 -5.99
C ASP A 44 17.27 10.06 -7.18
N ALA A 45 18.60 9.90 -7.09
CA ALA A 45 19.53 10.27 -8.14
C ALA A 45 19.19 9.64 -9.50
N ARG A 46 18.54 8.46 -9.50
CA ARG A 46 18.08 7.78 -10.71
C ARG A 46 16.93 8.51 -11.44
N ASP A 47 16.17 9.34 -10.73
CA ASP A 47 15.07 10.10 -11.32
C ASP A 47 15.53 11.44 -11.92
N LYS A 48 16.76 11.89 -11.63
CA LYS A 48 17.32 13.12 -12.20
C LYS A 48 17.34 13.07 -13.73
N GLY A 49 16.80 14.13 -14.34
CA GLY A 49 16.71 14.25 -15.80
C GLY A 49 15.62 13.38 -16.44
N THR A 50 14.73 12.78 -15.64
CA THR A 50 13.49 12.17 -16.14
C THR A 50 12.34 13.18 -16.04
N PRO A 51 11.21 12.99 -16.75
CA PRO A 51 10.02 13.84 -16.59
C PRO A 51 9.43 13.85 -15.17
N ASP A 52 9.83 12.88 -14.33
CA ASP A 52 9.35 12.71 -12.96
C ASP A 52 10.41 13.13 -11.92
N ASP A 53 11.40 13.95 -12.29
CA ASP A 53 12.51 14.41 -11.41
C ASP A 53 12.08 15.31 -10.24
N TRP A 54 10.78 15.48 -10.05
CA TRP A 54 10.14 16.23 -8.97
C TRP A 54 9.42 15.31 -7.98
N VAL A 55 9.34 14.00 -8.23
CA VAL A 55 8.62 13.04 -7.39
C VAL A 55 9.60 12.28 -6.48
N PRO A 56 9.56 12.49 -5.15
CA PRO A 56 10.36 11.70 -4.22
C PRO A 56 9.86 10.26 -4.18
N ARG A 57 10.79 9.30 -4.21
CA ARG A 57 10.52 7.86 -4.35
C ARG A 57 11.43 7.07 -3.43
N HIS A 58 10.87 6.05 -2.78
CA HIS A 58 11.65 5.24 -1.85
C HIS A 58 12.76 4.48 -2.61
N PRO A 59 14.03 4.57 -2.18
CA PRO A 59 15.18 4.09 -2.97
C PRO A 59 15.27 2.57 -3.07
N GLU A 60 14.60 1.84 -2.17
CA GLU A 60 14.57 0.36 -2.17
C GLU A 60 13.50 -0.25 -3.09
N LEU A 61 12.64 0.57 -3.71
CA LEU A 61 11.67 0.07 -4.69
C LEU A 61 12.42 -0.54 -5.88
N VAL A 62 12.03 -1.75 -6.28
CA VAL A 62 12.64 -2.49 -7.38
C VAL A 62 12.10 -1.96 -8.69
N ARG A 63 12.98 -1.39 -9.53
CA ARG A 63 12.59 -0.80 -10.82
C ARG A 63 12.49 -1.85 -11.93
N LEU A 64 11.28 -2.02 -12.48
CA LEU A 64 10.95 -3.04 -13.48
C LEU A 64 11.15 -2.56 -14.93
N THR A 65 11.19 -1.25 -15.15
CA THR A 65 11.35 -0.63 -16.49
C THR A 65 12.53 0.33 -16.57
N GLY A 66 13.55 0.14 -15.71
CA GLY A 66 14.68 1.06 -15.61
C GLY A 66 14.30 2.38 -14.96
N ARG A 67 14.68 3.53 -15.56
CA ARG A 67 14.45 4.85 -14.95
C ARG A 67 13.03 5.37 -15.16
N HIS A 68 12.50 5.27 -16.38
CA HIS A 68 11.19 5.83 -16.76
C HIS A 68 10.59 5.04 -17.95
N PRO A 69 9.29 4.75 -18.00
CA PRO A 69 8.25 5.06 -17.00
C PRO A 69 8.51 4.41 -15.64
N PHE A 70 7.96 4.98 -14.58
CA PHE A 70 8.15 4.44 -13.22
C PHE A 70 7.22 3.26 -12.98
N ASN A 71 7.71 2.04 -13.23
CA ASN A 71 7.05 0.80 -12.83
C ASN A 71 7.93 0.10 -11.81
N VAL A 72 7.40 -0.11 -10.61
CA VAL A 72 8.17 -0.65 -9.48
C VAL A 72 7.31 -1.53 -8.60
N GLU A 73 7.96 -2.45 -7.92
CA GLU A 73 7.39 -3.22 -6.81
C GLU A 73 8.29 -3.11 -5.58
N PRO A 74 7.73 -3.11 -4.37
CA PRO A 74 8.53 -3.24 -3.16
C PRO A 74 9.19 -4.63 -3.04
N PRO A 75 10.33 -4.74 -2.36
CA PRO A 75 10.89 -6.03 -2.02
C PRO A 75 9.93 -6.87 -1.16
N VAL A 76 9.83 -8.17 -1.45
CA VAL A 76 8.86 -9.07 -0.81
C VAL A 76 9.01 -9.11 0.72
N TRP A 77 10.24 -9.08 1.24
CA TRP A 77 10.49 -9.08 2.69
C TRP A 77 9.97 -7.81 3.36
N ARG A 78 10.19 -6.63 2.76
CA ARG A 78 9.69 -5.35 3.26
C ARG A 78 8.16 -5.37 3.40
N ILE A 79 7.42 -5.82 2.38
CA ILE A 79 5.96 -5.90 2.48
C ILE A 79 5.52 -6.82 3.62
N LYS A 80 6.14 -7.99 3.74
CA LYS A 80 5.79 -8.99 4.75
C LYS A 80 5.94 -8.45 6.17
N ASP A 81 6.99 -7.67 6.41
CA ASP A 81 7.28 -7.10 7.72
C ASP A 81 6.27 -6.00 8.13
N HIS A 82 5.70 -5.27 7.17
CA HIS A 82 4.69 -4.23 7.43
C HIS A 82 3.27 -4.79 7.69
N GLY A 83 3.05 -6.09 7.49
CA GLY A 83 1.80 -6.76 7.82
C GLY A 83 0.66 -6.43 6.85
N PHE A 84 -0.51 -6.07 7.37
CA PHE A 84 -1.76 -6.03 6.59
C PHE A 84 -1.86 -4.83 5.63
N ILE A 85 -1.35 -3.65 6.02
CA ILE A 85 -1.45 -2.42 5.24
C ILE A 85 -0.06 -2.05 4.76
N SER A 86 0.12 -1.99 3.44
CA SER A 86 1.39 -1.53 2.88
C SER A 86 1.54 -0.02 3.10
N PRO A 87 2.70 0.46 3.57
CA PRO A 87 2.96 1.89 3.66
C PRO A 87 3.06 2.51 2.26
N ASN A 88 2.68 3.79 2.14
CA ASN A 88 2.48 4.45 0.85
C ASN A 88 3.75 4.49 -0.01
N GLU A 89 4.89 4.73 0.63
CA GLU A 89 6.20 4.83 0.00
C GLU A 89 6.75 3.50 -0.52
N LEU A 90 6.19 2.37 -0.07
CA LEU A 90 6.49 1.03 -0.58
C LEU A 90 5.35 0.46 -1.44
N HIS A 91 4.33 1.25 -1.75
CA HIS A 91 3.23 0.77 -2.57
C HIS A 91 3.68 0.53 -4.01
N TYR A 92 3.15 -0.52 -4.64
CA TYR A 92 3.39 -0.81 -6.06
C TYR A 92 2.98 0.37 -6.95
N VAL A 93 3.80 0.72 -7.94
CA VAL A 93 3.47 1.78 -8.92
C VAL A 93 3.58 1.25 -10.33
N ARG A 94 2.59 1.58 -11.16
CA ARG A 94 2.53 1.19 -12.57
C ARG A 94 2.17 2.39 -13.44
N ASN A 95 3.18 3.06 -13.97
CA ASN A 95 2.99 4.20 -14.87
C ASN A 95 3.22 3.79 -16.32
N HIS A 96 2.34 4.23 -17.21
CA HIS A 96 2.54 4.11 -18.65
C HIS A 96 3.43 5.21 -19.24
N GLY A 97 3.64 6.32 -18.52
CA GLY A 97 4.39 7.49 -18.97
C GLY A 97 4.68 8.47 -17.81
N ALA A 98 4.89 9.74 -18.16
CA ALA A 98 5.15 10.83 -17.21
C ALA A 98 3.98 11.06 -16.24
N VAL A 99 4.30 11.30 -14.97
CA VAL A 99 3.32 11.66 -13.96
C VAL A 99 2.92 13.13 -14.15
N PRO A 100 1.63 13.45 -14.32
CA PRO A 100 1.18 14.83 -14.40
C PRO A 100 1.48 15.59 -13.10
N ARG A 101 2.09 16.77 -13.23
CA ARG A 101 2.34 17.66 -12.08
C ARG A 101 1.13 18.55 -11.84
N ILE A 102 0.46 18.35 -10.71
CA ILE A 102 -0.72 19.13 -10.31
C ILE A 102 -0.26 20.26 -9.39
N THR A 103 -0.52 21.51 -9.76
CA THR A 103 -0.26 22.69 -8.91
C THR A 103 -1.48 22.98 -8.03
N ASP A 104 -1.26 23.58 -6.85
CA ASP A 104 -2.28 23.80 -5.80
C ASP A 104 -3.58 24.48 -6.25
N GLY A 105 -3.57 25.24 -7.36
CA GLY A 105 -4.78 25.86 -7.93
C GLY A 105 -5.61 24.99 -8.88
N ALA A 106 -5.12 23.81 -9.26
CA ALA A 106 -5.74 22.91 -10.24
C ALA A 106 -6.51 21.74 -9.59
N SER A 107 -6.18 21.39 -8.34
CA SER A 107 -6.77 20.24 -7.63
C SER A 107 -8.28 20.32 -7.41
N HIS A 108 -8.85 21.53 -7.34
CA HIS A 108 -10.29 21.74 -7.18
C HIS A 108 -11.04 21.99 -8.51
N LYS A 109 -10.35 21.90 -9.66
CA LYS A 109 -10.89 22.26 -10.98
C LYS A 109 -10.98 21.09 -11.96
N TRP A 110 -10.84 19.85 -11.49
CA TRP A 110 -10.97 18.67 -12.34
C TRP A 110 -12.34 18.61 -13.00
N LYS A 111 -12.34 18.38 -14.31
CA LYS A 111 -13.55 18.14 -15.11
C LYS A 111 -13.55 16.69 -15.54
N TRP A 112 -14.70 16.05 -15.38
CA TRP A 112 -14.98 14.70 -15.85
C TRP A 112 -15.32 14.69 -17.34
#